data_AF-A0A852MCZ1-F1
#
_entry.id   AF-A0A852MCZ1-F1
#
_cell.length_a   1.000
_cell.length_b   1.000
_cell.length_c   1.000
_cell.angle_alpha   90.00
_cell.angle_beta   90.00
_cell.angle_gamma   90.00
#
_symmetry.space_group_name_H-M   'P 1'
#
loop_
_entity.id
_entity.type
_entity.pdbx_description
1 polymer ?
#
loop_
_entity_poly.entity_id
_entity_poly.type
_entity_poly.pdbx_seq_one_letter_code
_entity_poly.pdbx_strand_id
1 'polypeptide(L)'
;MTVFFESCTAGPAFFFFLTCLTYFFEEWTGVEHFFFFLSYAFYFFWLLFPLVVVFFFSGVIVILFFVSILLLHIFFFLNELKEAFFHDVWMGARFFFFTLWDGHFFLWHGYELHGVENIPPGPGLVVFYHGATPVDYIYFSARLHIMKKRRCSVVADHFVFRLPGFKILLDVHGVIHGPKEACVSTLKEGRLLAIAPGGVREALFSDEMYTILWSNRKGFAQVAIDAKVPIIPMFTQNVREGFRTLGGIKILRSLYERIRLPVVPLYGGFPVKLRTFIGEPIPYEPNMTAEELAEKTKAAVQALIEKHQKIPGNIFRALMERFQTQKKDD
;
A
#
# COMPACT_ATOMS: atom_id res chain seq x y z
N MET A 1 37.83 45.80 -17.06
CA MET A 1 36.42 46.20 -17.25
C MET A 1 36.02 46.42 -18.72
N THR A 2 36.95 46.76 -19.63
CA THR A 2 36.62 47.06 -21.05
C THR A 2 36.91 45.94 -22.06
N VAL A 3 37.60 44.86 -21.67
CA VAL A 3 37.98 43.75 -22.59
C VAL A 3 36.96 42.60 -22.61
N PHE A 4 36.00 42.58 -21.67
CA PHE A 4 35.05 41.47 -21.50
C PHE A 4 33.60 41.78 -21.94
N PHE A 5 33.30 43.03 -22.29
CA PHE A 5 31.99 43.35 -22.89
C PHE A 5 31.89 42.87 -24.35
N GLU A 6 33.03 42.73 -25.05
CA GLU A 6 33.07 42.21 -26.42
C GLU A 6 32.74 40.71 -26.49
N SER A 7 33.06 39.93 -25.46
CA SER A 7 32.80 38.49 -25.43
C SER A 7 31.33 38.11 -25.19
N CYS A 8 30.44 39.08 -24.94
CA CYS A 8 28.99 38.85 -24.83
C CYS A 8 28.25 38.90 -26.18
N THR A 9 28.94 39.13 -27.31
CA THR A 9 28.29 39.44 -28.60
C THR A 9 28.50 38.42 -29.73
N ALA A 10 29.22 37.31 -29.51
CA ALA A 10 29.54 36.37 -30.59
C ALA A 10 29.38 34.88 -30.19
N GLY A 11 28.17 34.34 -30.39
CA GLY A 11 27.89 32.88 -30.39
C GLY A 11 26.42 32.50 -30.12
N PRO A 12 26.05 31.21 -30.18
CA PRO A 12 24.65 30.74 -30.13
C PRO A 12 23.96 31.02 -28.78
N ALA A 13 22.82 31.74 -28.84
CA ALA A 13 22.18 32.48 -27.76
C ALA A 13 21.87 31.75 -26.43
N PHE A 14 21.67 30.43 -26.43
CA PHE A 14 21.24 29.69 -25.23
C PHE A 14 22.36 29.54 -24.19
N PHE A 15 23.60 29.34 -24.62
CA PHE A 15 24.74 29.23 -23.71
C PHE A 15 25.07 30.59 -23.06
N PHE A 16 24.90 31.71 -23.80
CA PHE A 16 25.21 33.07 -23.33
C PHE A 16 24.30 33.54 -22.21
N PHE A 17 23.00 33.28 -22.32
CA PHE A 17 22.05 33.73 -21.30
C PHE A 17 22.35 33.10 -19.94
N LEU A 18 22.68 31.81 -19.93
CA LEU A 18 23.01 31.09 -18.70
C LEU A 18 24.33 31.58 -18.09
N THR A 19 25.36 31.81 -18.92
CA THR A 19 26.66 32.29 -18.45
C THR A 19 26.60 33.74 -17.93
N CYS A 20 25.86 34.63 -18.60
CA CYS A 20 25.62 36.00 -18.13
C CYS A 20 24.81 36.01 -16.84
N LEU A 21 23.76 35.18 -16.74
CA LEU A 21 22.94 35.08 -15.52
C LEU A 21 23.80 34.60 -14.34
N THR A 22 24.65 33.59 -14.54
CA THR A 22 25.55 33.12 -13.48
C THR A 22 26.54 34.19 -13.05
N TYR A 23 27.10 34.97 -13.98
CA TYR A 23 28.03 36.06 -13.65
C TYR A 23 27.35 37.16 -12.82
N PHE A 24 26.15 37.60 -13.19
CA PHE A 24 25.37 38.54 -12.40
C PHE A 24 25.06 38.02 -10.99
N PHE A 25 24.80 36.72 -10.85
CA PHE A 25 24.59 36.10 -9.54
C PHE A 25 25.87 35.98 -8.72
N GLU A 26 27.02 35.70 -9.34
CA GLU A 26 28.34 35.70 -8.67
C GLU A 26 28.66 37.09 -8.11
N GLU A 27 28.46 38.14 -8.91
CA GLU A 27 28.68 39.53 -8.50
C GLU A 27 27.72 39.99 -7.40
N TRP A 28 26.46 39.54 -7.43
CA TRP A 28 25.44 39.90 -6.43
C TRP A 28 25.59 39.13 -5.11
N THR A 29 25.99 37.86 -5.16
CA THR A 29 26.10 36.99 -3.96
C THR A 29 27.50 36.97 -3.35
N GLY A 30 28.52 37.42 -4.08
CA GLY A 30 29.93 37.36 -3.67
C GLY A 30 30.52 35.95 -3.67
N VAL A 31 29.82 34.96 -4.26
CA VAL A 31 30.28 33.58 -4.35
C VAL A 31 30.98 33.39 -5.69
N GLU A 32 32.32 33.38 -5.70
CA GLU A 32 33.10 33.03 -6.89
C GLU A 32 32.86 31.56 -7.29
N HIS A 33 32.87 31.25 -8.59
CA HIS A 33 32.69 29.90 -9.16
C HIS A 33 31.28 29.28 -8.99
N PHE A 34 30.22 30.09 -8.91
CA PHE A 34 28.83 29.63 -8.83
C PHE A 34 28.44 28.68 -9.97
N PHE A 35 28.95 28.90 -11.18
CA PHE A 35 28.73 27.98 -12.30
C PHE A 35 29.25 26.56 -12.01
N PHE A 36 30.43 26.45 -11.39
CA PHE A 36 30.99 25.15 -10.99
C PHE A 36 30.15 24.51 -9.88
N PHE A 37 29.71 25.29 -8.89
CA PHE A 37 28.80 24.79 -7.85
C PHE A 37 27.49 24.23 -8.42
N LEU A 38 26.87 24.94 -9.36
CA LEU A 38 25.65 24.50 -10.03
C LEU A 38 25.88 23.22 -10.87
N SER A 39 27.03 23.14 -11.55
CA SER A 39 27.44 21.96 -12.29
C SER A 39 27.65 20.75 -11.36
N TYR A 40 28.36 20.92 -10.24
CA TYR A 40 28.51 19.87 -9.22
C TYR A 40 27.16 19.46 -8.62
N ALA A 41 26.28 20.41 -8.32
CA ALA A 41 24.94 20.12 -7.82
C ALA A 41 24.12 19.33 -8.85
N PHE A 42 24.24 19.66 -10.14
CA PHE A 42 23.60 18.92 -11.23
C PHE A 42 24.13 17.49 -11.35
N TYR A 43 25.45 17.28 -11.36
CA TYR A 43 26.04 15.94 -11.38
C TYR A 43 25.64 15.13 -10.14
N PHE A 44 25.64 15.76 -8.97
CA PHE A 44 25.23 15.13 -7.71
C PHE A 44 23.74 14.76 -7.74
N PHE A 45 22.89 15.63 -8.29
CA PHE A 45 21.48 15.34 -8.52
C PHE A 45 21.31 14.13 -9.44
N TRP A 46 21.99 14.07 -10.59
CA TRP A 46 21.90 12.93 -11.51
C TRP A 46 22.43 11.63 -10.90
N LEU A 47 23.48 11.71 -10.08
CA LEU A 47 24.00 10.56 -9.33
C LEU A 47 22.97 10.03 -8.32
N LEU A 48 22.26 10.93 -7.63
CA LEU A 48 21.23 10.56 -6.65
C LEU A 48 19.84 10.36 -7.26
N PHE A 49 19.62 10.75 -8.51
CA PHE A 49 18.30 10.73 -9.14
C PHE A 49 17.65 9.34 -9.11
N PRO A 50 18.35 8.23 -9.42
CA PRO A 50 17.78 6.90 -9.28
C PRO A 50 17.30 6.61 -7.86
N LEU A 51 18.05 7.06 -6.84
CA LEU A 51 17.66 6.92 -5.44
C LEU A 51 16.39 7.73 -5.16
N VAL A 52 16.32 8.98 -5.62
CA VAL A 52 15.12 9.83 -5.48
C VAL A 52 13.90 9.15 -6.11
N VAL A 53 14.02 8.62 -7.33
CA VAL A 53 12.93 7.94 -8.05
C VAL A 53 12.39 6.74 -7.28
N VAL A 54 13.28 5.95 -6.65
CA VAL A 54 12.92 4.76 -5.88
C VAL A 54 12.05 5.09 -4.65
N PHE A 55 12.23 6.27 -4.04
CA PHE A 55 11.41 6.74 -2.93
C PHE A 55 10.23 7.62 -3.37
N PHE A 56 10.31 8.22 -4.55
CA PHE A 56 9.31 9.16 -5.06
C PHE A 56 7.91 8.54 -5.15
N PHE A 57 7.77 7.36 -5.77
CA PHE A 57 6.46 6.74 -5.95
C PHE A 57 5.84 6.27 -4.62
N SER A 58 6.65 5.88 -3.63
CA SER A 58 6.19 5.69 -2.25
C SER A 58 5.68 7.00 -1.62
N GLY A 59 6.25 8.16 -1.97
CA GLY A 59 5.69 9.45 -1.59
C GLY A 59 4.31 9.70 -2.22
N VAL A 60 4.14 9.31 -3.48
CA VAL A 60 2.86 9.46 -4.21
C VAL A 60 1.72 8.71 -3.52
N ILE A 61 1.93 7.49 -3.03
CA ILE A 61 0.85 6.75 -2.33
C ILE A 61 0.42 7.46 -1.04
N VAL A 62 1.36 8.07 -0.32
CA VAL A 62 1.07 8.86 0.88
C VAL A 62 0.26 10.11 0.52
N ILE A 63 0.66 10.80 -0.55
CA ILE A 63 -0.09 11.95 -1.08
C ILE A 63 -1.52 11.53 -1.47
N LEU A 64 -1.70 10.37 -2.12
CA LEU A 64 -3.03 9.85 -2.48
C LEU A 64 -3.92 9.59 -1.26
N PHE A 65 -3.37 9.15 -0.14
CA PHE A 65 -4.13 9.04 1.12
C PHE A 65 -4.60 10.41 1.61
N PHE A 66 -3.72 11.41 1.65
CA PHE A 66 -4.09 12.76 2.09
C PHE A 66 -5.08 13.44 1.14
N VAL A 67 -4.92 13.27 -0.17
CA VAL A 67 -5.89 13.72 -1.16
C VAL A 67 -7.24 13.03 -0.94
N SER A 68 -7.25 11.72 -0.69
CA SER A 68 -8.49 11.00 -0.38
C SER A 68 -9.18 11.54 0.88
N ILE A 69 -8.42 11.82 1.94
CA ILE A 69 -8.94 12.43 3.17
C ILE A 69 -9.55 13.80 2.87
N LEU A 70 -8.85 14.66 2.12
CA LEU A 70 -9.35 15.97 1.71
C LEU A 70 -10.65 15.85 0.91
N LEU A 71 -10.69 14.96 -0.08
CA LEU A 71 -11.87 14.74 -0.91
C LEU A 71 -13.06 14.21 -0.09
N LEU A 72 -12.82 13.34 0.90
CA LEU A 72 -13.86 12.89 1.82
C LEU A 72 -14.39 14.07 2.65
N HIS A 73 -13.52 14.91 3.21
CA HIS A 73 -13.98 16.11 3.94
C HIS A 73 -14.81 17.05 3.06
N ILE A 74 -14.37 17.30 1.82
CA ILE A 74 -15.14 18.08 0.84
C ILE A 74 -16.48 17.39 0.56
N PHE A 75 -16.49 16.07 0.35
CA PHE A 75 -17.70 15.31 0.11
C PHE A 75 -18.69 15.46 1.27
N PHE A 76 -18.25 15.26 2.51
CA PHE A 76 -19.14 15.39 3.68
C PHE A 76 -19.62 16.83 3.84
N PHE A 77 -18.74 17.83 3.71
CA PHE A 77 -19.12 19.24 3.78
C PHE A 77 -20.18 19.61 2.71
N LEU A 78 -19.98 19.18 1.47
CA LEU A 78 -20.93 19.44 0.38
C LEU A 78 -22.26 18.69 0.56
N ASN A 79 -22.26 17.55 1.25
CA ASN A 79 -23.47 16.76 1.47
C ASN A 79 -24.20 17.12 2.76
N GLU A 80 -23.53 17.62 3.80
CA GLU A 80 -24.19 18.27 4.95
C GLU A 80 -25.02 19.48 4.49
N LEU A 81 -24.50 20.27 3.53
CA LEU A 81 -25.28 21.34 2.88
C LEU A 81 -26.48 20.80 2.06
N LYS A 82 -26.46 19.53 1.66
CA LYS A 82 -27.51 18.85 0.86
C LYS A 82 -28.37 17.89 1.68
N GLU A 83 -28.11 17.68 2.97
CA GLU A 83 -28.81 16.71 3.84
C GLU A 83 -30.31 16.96 3.97
N ALA A 84 -30.84 18.03 3.39
CA ALA A 84 -32.27 18.18 3.14
C ALA A 84 -32.85 17.14 2.13
N PHE A 85 -32.05 16.33 1.40
CA PHE A 85 -32.57 15.56 0.26
C PHE A 85 -32.16 14.08 0.05
N PHE A 86 -31.17 13.47 0.74
CA PHE A 86 -30.75 12.08 0.40
C PHE A 86 -30.41 11.14 1.58
N HIS A 87 -30.73 9.85 1.40
CA HIS A 87 -30.45 8.74 2.31
C HIS A 87 -28.99 8.24 2.22
N ASP A 88 -28.34 8.12 3.39
CA ASP A 88 -27.01 7.54 3.69
C ASP A 88 -25.79 8.14 2.95
N VAL A 89 -25.36 9.33 3.39
CA VAL A 89 -24.13 10.03 2.96
C VAL A 89 -22.89 9.13 3.03
N TRP A 90 -22.81 8.22 4.01
CA TRP A 90 -21.67 7.32 4.16
C TRP A 90 -21.59 6.27 3.06
N MET A 91 -22.73 5.84 2.52
CA MET A 91 -22.75 4.95 1.36
C MET A 91 -22.16 5.65 0.13
N GLY A 92 -22.55 6.90 -0.11
CA GLY A 92 -22.01 7.72 -1.20
C GLY A 92 -20.51 7.97 -1.06
N ALA A 93 -20.06 8.33 0.15
CA ALA A 93 -18.64 8.56 0.45
C ALA A 93 -17.79 7.31 0.16
N ARG A 94 -18.26 6.13 0.60
CA ARG A 94 -17.58 4.85 0.32
C ARG A 94 -17.54 4.55 -1.16
N PHE A 95 -18.66 4.71 -1.87
CA PHE A 95 -18.71 4.42 -3.30
C PHE A 95 -17.75 5.32 -4.09
N PHE A 96 -17.74 6.62 -3.81
CA PHE A 96 -16.81 7.57 -4.41
C PHE A 96 -15.36 7.18 -4.13
N PHE A 97 -15.02 6.96 -2.86
CA PHE A 97 -13.67 6.58 -2.45
C PHE A 97 -13.20 5.28 -3.10
N PHE A 98 -14.01 4.21 -3.04
CA PHE A 98 -13.64 2.92 -3.64
C PHE A 98 -13.51 3.01 -5.16
N THR A 99 -14.29 3.86 -5.82
CA THR A 99 -14.16 4.10 -7.26
C THR A 99 -12.85 4.79 -7.60
N LEU A 100 -12.40 5.77 -6.81
CA LEU A 100 -11.11 6.42 -7.01
C LEU A 100 -9.95 5.43 -6.89
N TRP A 101 -9.98 4.60 -5.84
CA TRP A 101 -8.95 3.60 -5.61
C TRP A 101 -8.98 2.47 -6.66
N ASP A 102 -10.16 2.05 -7.13
CA ASP A 102 -10.32 1.12 -8.26
C ASP A 102 -9.75 1.65 -9.56
N GLY A 103 -10.00 2.93 -9.85
CA GLY A 103 -9.34 3.62 -10.97
C GLY A 103 -7.82 3.65 -10.83
N HIS A 104 -7.31 4.04 -9.66
CA HIS A 104 -5.87 4.09 -9.40
C HIS A 104 -5.21 2.72 -9.61
N PHE A 105 -5.75 1.65 -9.00
CA PHE A 105 -5.12 0.34 -9.12
C PHE A 105 -5.29 -0.28 -10.51
N PHE A 106 -6.35 0.06 -11.24
CA PHE A 106 -6.54 -0.41 -12.61
C PHE A 106 -5.51 0.24 -13.54
N LEU A 107 -5.31 1.55 -13.43
CA LEU A 107 -4.37 2.28 -14.28
C LEU A 107 -2.92 1.96 -13.91
N TRP A 108 -2.56 2.11 -12.62
CA TRP A 108 -1.18 1.98 -12.18
C TRP A 108 -0.71 0.53 -12.17
N HIS A 109 -1.47 -0.36 -11.54
CA HIS A 109 -1.07 -1.76 -11.33
C HIS A 109 -1.72 -2.75 -12.28
N GLY A 110 -2.71 -2.35 -13.08
CA GLY A 110 -3.51 -3.30 -13.84
C GLY A 110 -4.12 -4.38 -12.95
N TYR A 111 -4.57 -3.99 -11.75
CA TYR A 111 -4.92 -4.95 -10.70
C TYR A 111 -6.06 -5.90 -11.10
N GLU A 112 -5.94 -7.16 -10.70
CA GLU A 112 -6.96 -8.20 -10.90
C GLU A 112 -7.31 -8.88 -9.59
N LEU A 113 -8.58 -9.27 -9.46
CA LEU A 113 -9.09 -10.02 -8.32
C LEU A 113 -9.65 -11.35 -8.82
N HIS A 114 -9.09 -12.46 -8.33
CA HIS A 114 -9.40 -13.84 -8.72
C HIS A 114 -9.94 -14.62 -7.53
N GLY A 115 -10.85 -15.58 -7.76
CA GLY A 115 -11.42 -16.43 -6.72
C GLY A 115 -12.52 -15.79 -5.89
N VAL A 116 -13.19 -14.74 -6.38
CA VAL A 116 -14.21 -14.00 -5.62
C VAL A 116 -15.39 -14.90 -5.21
N GLU A 117 -15.66 -15.92 -5.99
CA GLU A 117 -16.62 -17.00 -5.73
C GLU A 117 -16.35 -17.77 -4.43
N ASN A 118 -15.11 -17.78 -3.94
CA ASN A 118 -14.73 -18.40 -2.67
C ASN A 118 -15.18 -17.57 -1.46
N ILE A 119 -15.61 -16.33 -1.65
CA ILE A 119 -16.13 -15.50 -0.56
C ILE A 119 -17.57 -15.93 -0.25
N PRO A 120 -17.87 -16.37 0.99
CA PRO A 120 -19.21 -16.79 1.36
C PRO A 120 -20.21 -15.62 1.29
N PRO A 121 -21.50 -15.90 1.04
CA PRO A 121 -22.54 -14.88 1.11
C PRO A 121 -22.72 -14.35 2.54
N GLY A 122 -22.40 -15.16 3.56
CA GLY A 122 -22.44 -14.81 4.98
C GLY A 122 -21.12 -14.21 5.49
N PRO A 123 -20.88 -14.23 6.80
CA PRO A 123 -19.63 -13.75 7.39
C PRO A 123 -18.46 -14.67 7.06
N GLY A 124 -17.25 -14.14 7.20
CA GLY A 124 -16.01 -14.85 6.91
C GLY A 124 -14.80 -14.03 7.33
N LEU A 125 -13.75 -14.71 7.77
CA LEU A 125 -12.50 -14.09 8.17
C LEU A 125 -11.47 -14.22 7.04
N VAL A 126 -11.20 -13.15 6.32
CA VAL A 126 -10.13 -13.08 5.33
C VAL A 126 -8.79 -13.00 6.06
N VAL A 127 -7.93 -13.99 5.85
CA VAL A 127 -6.58 -14.01 6.41
C VAL A 127 -5.58 -13.87 5.28
N PHE A 128 -4.73 -12.85 5.36
CA PHE A 128 -3.87 -12.50 4.24
C PHE A 128 -2.41 -12.27 4.63
N TYR A 129 -1.54 -12.52 3.66
CA TYR A 129 -0.14 -12.11 3.71
C TYR A 129 -0.07 -10.58 3.67
N HIS A 130 0.62 -9.95 4.62
CA HIS A 130 0.75 -8.49 4.64
C HIS A 130 1.82 -8.01 3.66
N GLY A 131 1.47 -7.15 2.71
CA GLY A 131 2.44 -6.39 1.90
C GLY A 131 3.26 -5.38 2.71
N ALA A 132 4.19 -4.65 2.08
CA ALA A 132 4.91 -3.58 2.78
C ALA A 132 4.02 -2.38 3.16
N THR A 133 2.89 -2.23 2.47
CA THR A 133 1.87 -1.19 2.66
C THR A 133 0.47 -1.83 2.62
N PRO A 134 -0.59 -1.17 3.12
CA PRO A 134 -1.95 -1.74 3.12
C PRO A 134 -2.64 -1.70 1.75
N VAL A 135 -1.90 -1.47 0.66
CA VAL A 135 -2.48 -1.32 -0.69
C VAL A 135 -3.15 -2.60 -1.19
N ASP A 136 -2.64 -3.76 -0.79
CA ASP A 136 -3.23 -5.07 -1.08
C ASP A 136 -4.66 -5.17 -0.56
N TYR A 137 -4.88 -4.83 0.70
CA TYR A 137 -6.20 -4.82 1.32
C TYR A 137 -7.10 -3.73 0.73
N ILE A 138 -6.57 -2.51 0.52
CA ILE A 138 -7.37 -1.39 -0.01
C ILE A 138 -7.92 -1.74 -1.40
N TYR A 139 -7.09 -2.32 -2.26
CA TYR A 139 -7.50 -2.70 -3.61
C TYR A 139 -8.51 -3.85 -3.58
N PHE A 140 -8.26 -4.86 -2.76
CA PHE A 140 -9.21 -5.95 -2.54
C PHE A 140 -10.58 -5.43 -2.05
N SER A 141 -10.59 -4.59 -1.01
CA SER A 141 -11.81 -4.07 -0.41
C SER A 141 -12.61 -3.21 -1.39
N ALA A 142 -11.93 -2.33 -2.13
CA ALA A 142 -12.55 -1.51 -3.17
C ALA A 142 -13.13 -2.37 -4.31
N ARG A 143 -12.35 -3.34 -4.82
CA ARG A 143 -12.81 -4.21 -5.91
C ARG A 143 -13.99 -5.07 -5.50
N LEU A 144 -13.94 -5.65 -4.30
CA LEU A 144 -15.02 -6.43 -3.71
C LEU A 144 -16.29 -5.57 -3.54
N HIS A 145 -16.14 -4.33 -3.09
CA HIS A 145 -17.26 -3.41 -2.96
C HIS A 145 -17.90 -3.09 -4.32
N ILE A 146 -17.11 -2.83 -5.35
CA ILE A 146 -17.63 -2.54 -6.70
C ILE A 146 -18.32 -3.75 -7.32
N MET A 147 -17.68 -4.92 -7.27
CA MET A 147 -18.16 -6.14 -7.94
C MET A 147 -19.32 -6.82 -7.22
N LYS A 148 -19.32 -6.85 -5.89
CA LYS A 148 -20.28 -7.63 -5.09
C LYS A 148 -21.13 -6.78 -4.15
N LYS A 149 -20.89 -5.47 -4.07
CA LYS A 149 -21.51 -4.58 -3.06
C LYS A 149 -21.30 -5.07 -1.63
N ARG A 150 -20.21 -5.81 -1.40
CA ARG A 150 -19.83 -6.40 -0.12
C ARG A 150 -18.80 -5.51 0.56
N ARG A 151 -18.96 -5.31 1.86
CA ARG A 151 -17.98 -4.62 2.70
C ARG A 151 -17.14 -5.66 3.42
N CYS A 152 -15.84 -5.40 3.48
CA CYS A 152 -14.90 -6.10 4.34
C CYS A 152 -14.32 -5.05 5.28
N SER A 153 -14.41 -5.29 6.59
CA SER A 153 -13.69 -4.52 7.61
C SER A 153 -12.28 -5.06 7.75
N VAL A 154 -11.36 -4.32 8.36
CA VAL A 154 -9.99 -4.79 8.62
C VAL A 154 -9.53 -4.41 10.01
N VAL A 155 -8.70 -5.26 10.61
CA VAL A 155 -8.01 -4.94 11.85
C VAL A 155 -6.72 -4.19 11.54
N ALA A 156 -6.53 -3.02 12.15
CA ALA A 156 -5.29 -2.26 12.07
C ALA A 156 -4.59 -2.16 13.44
N ASP A 157 -3.28 -1.93 13.40
CA ASP A 157 -2.47 -1.65 14.59
C ASP A 157 -2.85 -0.30 15.21
N HIS A 158 -2.69 -0.17 16.54
CA HIS A 158 -3.02 1.03 17.30
C HIS A 158 -2.35 2.30 16.77
N PHE A 159 -1.15 2.22 16.18
CA PHE A 159 -0.48 3.42 15.66
C PHE A 159 -1.27 4.08 14.51
N VAL A 160 -2.02 3.31 13.72
CA VAL A 160 -2.77 3.81 12.56
C VAL A 160 -3.84 4.81 13.01
N PHE A 161 -4.48 4.55 14.16
CA PHE A 161 -5.49 5.42 14.75
C PHE A 161 -4.92 6.72 15.34
N ARG A 162 -3.60 6.80 15.51
CA ARG A 162 -2.91 8.00 15.98
C ARG A 162 -2.42 8.89 14.82
N LEU A 163 -2.59 8.45 13.57
CA LEU A 163 -2.20 9.24 12.41
C LEU A 163 -3.14 10.45 12.26
N PRO A 164 -2.62 11.69 12.24
CA PRO A 164 -3.44 12.89 12.10
C PRO A 164 -4.27 12.87 10.81
N GLY A 165 -5.57 13.14 10.91
CA GLY A 165 -6.49 13.22 9.76
C GLY A 165 -7.00 11.90 9.22
N PHE A 166 -6.47 10.75 9.65
CA PHE A 166 -6.84 9.44 9.08
C PHE A 166 -8.21 8.93 9.53
N LYS A 167 -8.81 9.47 10.60
CA LYS A 167 -10.06 8.97 11.17
C LYS A 167 -11.16 8.73 10.13
N ILE A 168 -11.41 9.71 9.26
CA ILE A 168 -12.46 9.63 8.23
C ILE A 168 -12.21 8.50 7.23
N LEU A 169 -10.95 8.28 6.87
CA LEU A 169 -10.53 7.20 5.99
C LEU A 169 -10.72 5.83 6.65
N LEU A 170 -10.37 5.72 7.94
CA LEU A 170 -10.56 4.51 8.73
C LEU A 170 -12.05 4.15 8.84
N ASP A 171 -12.91 5.14 9.06
CA ASP A 171 -14.37 4.95 9.13
C ASP A 171 -14.96 4.50 7.77
N VAL A 172 -14.47 5.07 6.66
CA VAL A 172 -14.88 4.68 5.29
C VAL A 172 -14.52 3.22 5.00
N HIS A 173 -13.30 2.80 5.35
CA HIS A 173 -12.84 1.41 5.20
C HIS A 173 -13.39 0.44 6.24
N GLY A 174 -14.07 0.93 7.29
CA GLY A 174 -14.53 0.10 8.40
C GLY A 174 -13.36 -0.55 9.15
N VAL A 175 -12.28 0.20 9.34
CA VAL A 175 -11.10 -0.24 10.09
C VAL A 175 -11.45 -0.29 11.57
N ILE A 176 -11.23 -1.44 12.20
CA ILE A 176 -11.50 -1.66 13.61
C ILE A 176 -10.21 -1.87 14.40
N HIS A 177 -10.27 -1.57 15.69
CA HIS A 177 -9.24 -1.99 16.62
C HIS A 177 -9.21 -3.52 16.74
N GLY A 178 -8.07 -4.07 17.13
CA GLY A 178 -7.85 -5.51 17.23
C GLY A 178 -8.32 -6.27 18.48
N PRO A 179 -9.08 -5.75 19.47
CA PRO A 179 -9.65 -6.60 20.51
C PRO A 179 -10.47 -7.75 19.91
N LYS A 180 -10.32 -8.92 20.52
CA LYS A 180 -10.92 -10.17 20.03
C LYS A 180 -12.46 -10.06 19.98
N GLU A 181 -13.04 -9.42 20.97
CA GLU A 181 -14.49 -9.24 21.14
C GLU A 181 -15.10 -8.41 20.00
N ALA A 182 -14.41 -7.32 19.60
CA ALA A 182 -14.83 -6.48 18.49
C ALA A 182 -14.77 -7.23 17.16
N CYS A 183 -13.73 -8.05 16.96
CA CYS A 183 -13.60 -8.91 15.79
C CYS A 183 -14.74 -9.94 15.72
N VAL A 184 -15.03 -10.62 16.83
CA VAL A 184 -16.11 -11.62 16.91
C VAL A 184 -17.47 -10.97 16.70
N SER A 185 -17.75 -9.79 17.29
CA SER A 185 -18.99 -9.06 17.08
C SER A 185 -19.20 -8.71 15.60
N THR A 186 -18.16 -8.18 14.96
CA THR A 186 -18.19 -7.82 13.53
C THR A 186 -18.57 -9.01 12.64
N LEU A 187 -17.99 -10.18 12.92
CA LEU A 187 -18.30 -11.41 12.19
C LEU A 187 -19.72 -11.93 12.50
N LYS A 188 -20.17 -11.87 13.77
CA LYS A 188 -21.54 -12.26 14.15
C LYS A 188 -22.62 -11.35 13.56
N GLU A 189 -22.29 -10.11 13.24
CA GLU A 189 -23.15 -9.18 12.47
C GLU A 189 -23.26 -9.55 10.98
N GLY A 190 -22.65 -10.66 10.54
CA GLY A 190 -22.72 -11.13 9.16
C GLY A 190 -21.74 -10.44 8.19
N ARG A 191 -20.78 -9.67 8.70
CA ARG A 191 -19.78 -8.94 7.90
C ARG A 191 -18.54 -9.78 7.62
N LEU A 192 -17.81 -9.40 6.57
CA LEU A 192 -16.45 -9.89 6.35
C LEU A 192 -15.46 -9.09 7.20
N LEU A 193 -14.46 -9.76 7.72
CA LEU A 193 -13.35 -9.14 8.44
C LEU A 193 -12.03 -9.62 7.85
N ALA A 194 -11.06 -8.73 7.67
CA ALA A 194 -9.73 -9.04 7.19
C ALA A 194 -8.70 -8.87 8.33
N ILE A 195 -7.80 -9.83 8.45
CA ILE A 195 -6.68 -9.79 9.40
C ILE A 195 -5.42 -10.27 8.69
N ALA A 196 -4.35 -9.49 8.82
CA ALA A 196 -3.00 -9.92 8.51
C ALA A 196 -2.28 -10.34 9.80
N PRO A 197 -2.10 -11.65 10.10
CA PRO A 197 -1.60 -12.10 11.40
C PRO A 197 -0.19 -11.60 11.72
N GLY A 198 0.66 -11.53 10.68
CA GLY A 198 2.01 -10.96 10.78
C GLY A 198 2.03 -9.47 11.12
N GLY A 199 0.96 -8.75 10.78
CA GLY A 199 0.76 -7.32 11.06
C GLY A 199 1.94 -6.46 10.61
N VAL A 200 2.20 -5.39 11.37
CA VAL A 200 3.28 -4.43 11.09
C VAL A 200 4.66 -5.10 11.01
N ARG A 201 4.91 -6.14 11.82
CA ARG A 201 6.19 -6.85 11.79
C ARG A 201 6.41 -7.52 10.43
N GLU A 202 5.40 -8.21 9.90
CA GLU A 202 5.48 -8.80 8.56
C GLU A 202 5.60 -7.72 7.49
N ALA A 203 4.80 -6.66 7.58
CA ALA A 203 4.87 -5.52 6.66
C ALA A 203 6.29 -4.95 6.54
N LEU A 204 6.97 -4.75 7.68
CA LEU A 204 8.28 -4.11 7.71
C LEU A 204 9.45 -5.04 7.39
N PHE A 205 9.31 -6.36 7.58
CA PHE A 205 10.46 -7.27 7.66
C PHE A 205 10.42 -8.50 6.76
N SER A 206 9.34 -8.73 6.02
CA SER A 206 9.33 -9.72 4.94
C SER A 206 9.90 -9.10 3.65
N ASP A 207 10.44 -9.95 2.79
CA ASP A 207 11.31 -9.60 1.66
C ASP A 207 10.85 -10.30 0.38
N GLU A 208 11.72 -10.34 -0.64
CA GLU A 208 11.49 -11.05 -1.90
C GLU A 208 11.28 -12.56 -1.76
N MET A 209 11.54 -13.14 -0.59
CA MET A 209 11.28 -14.56 -0.32
C MET A 209 9.85 -14.80 0.14
N TYR A 210 9.06 -13.75 0.39
CA TYR A 210 7.66 -13.84 0.83
C TYR A 210 7.49 -14.67 2.11
N THR A 211 8.53 -14.71 2.96
CA THR A 211 8.49 -15.46 4.21
C THR A 211 7.35 -14.94 5.09
N ILE A 212 6.47 -15.84 5.53
CA ILE A 212 5.37 -15.54 6.45
C ILE A 212 5.93 -15.37 7.88
N LEU A 213 5.70 -14.19 8.49
CA LEU A 213 6.27 -13.77 9.77
C LEU A 213 5.24 -13.70 10.90
N TRP A 214 4.34 -14.69 10.98
CA TRP A 214 3.26 -14.72 11.98
C TRP A 214 3.73 -15.01 13.40
N SER A 215 4.92 -15.62 13.56
CA SER A 215 5.44 -16.06 14.88
C SER A 215 4.41 -16.97 15.57
N ASN A 216 4.13 -16.78 16.87
CA ASN A 216 3.14 -17.57 17.61
C ASN A 216 1.75 -16.89 17.65
N ARG A 217 1.45 -15.98 16.71
CA ARG A 217 0.19 -15.23 16.70
C ARG A 217 -0.95 -16.09 16.15
N LYS A 218 -1.78 -16.60 17.05
CA LYS A 218 -2.97 -17.43 16.75
C LYS A 218 -4.31 -16.80 17.12
N GLY A 219 -4.32 -15.53 17.52
CA GLY A 219 -5.54 -14.83 17.96
C GLY A 219 -6.64 -14.78 16.89
N PHE A 220 -6.25 -14.63 15.61
CA PHE A 220 -7.19 -14.63 14.48
C PHE A 220 -7.93 -15.97 14.32
N ALA A 221 -7.25 -17.09 14.60
CA ALA A 221 -7.86 -18.41 14.54
C ALA A 221 -8.90 -18.56 15.65
N GLN A 222 -8.60 -18.09 16.86
CA GLN A 222 -9.57 -18.07 17.95
C GLN A 222 -10.78 -17.16 17.63
N VAL A 223 -10.57 -16.01 16.96
CA VAL A 223 -11.67 -15.16 16.48
C VAL A 223 -12.59 -15.94 15.53
N ALA A 224 -12.04 -16.69 14.58
CA ALA A 224 -12.83 -17.50 13.65
C ALA A 224 -13.63 -18.61 14.36
N ILE A 225 -13.00 -19.30 15.32
CA ILE A 225 -13.64 -20.35 16.15
C ILE A 225 -14.81 -19.76 16.95
N ASP A 226 -14.59 -18.65 17.65
CA ASP A 226 -15.60 -18.02 18.51
C ASP A 226 -16.77 -17.43 17.72
N ALA A 227 -16.51 -16.97 16.49
CA ALA A 227 -17.53 -16.49 15.57
C ALA A 227 -18.18 -17.61 14.75
N LYS A 228 -17.61 -18.83 14.75
CA LYS A 228 -18.04 -19.98 13.95
C LYS A 228 -18.10 -19.67 12.44
N VAL A 229 -17.07 -19.00 11.93
CA VAL A 229 -17.00 -18.58 10.52
C VAL A 229 -15.83 -19.26 9.81
N PRO A 230 -15.90 -19.42 8.47
CA PRO A 230 -14.76 -19.90 7.71
C PRO A 230 -13.62 -18.88 7.67
N ILE A 231 -12.38 -19.39 7.55
CA ILE A 231 -11.21 -18.58 7.21
C ILE A 231 -10.99 -18.62 5.70
N ILE A 232 -10.76 -17.47 5.08
CA ILE A 232 -10.58 -17.31 3.64
C ILE A 232 -9.14 -16.85 3.40
N PRO A 233 -8.22 -17.71 2.94
CA PRO A 233 -6.84 -17.34 2.68
C PRO A 233 -6.77 -16.39 1.48
N MET A 234 -5.96 -15.34 1.58
CA MET A 234 -5.76 -14.37 0.50
C MET A 234 -4.28 -14.04 0.33
N PHE A 235 -3.86 -13.91 -0.93
CA PHE A 235 -2.52 -13.49 -1.30
C PHE A 235 -2.55 -12.51 -2.47
N THR A 236 -1.67 -11.50 -2.45
CA THR A 236 -1.49 -10.56 -3.56
C THR A 236 -0.12 -10.72 -4.18
N GLN A 237 -0.07 -11.21 -5.41
CA GLN A 237 1.14 -11.37 -6.22
C GLN A 237 1.83 -10.01 -6.43
N ASN A 238 3.16 -10.02 -6.41
CA ASN A 238 4.04 -8.87 -6.61
C ASN A 238 3.85 -7.73 -5.58
N VAL A 239 3.16 -7.96 -4.46
CA VAL A 239 2.97 -6.92 -3.44
C VAL A 239 4.30 -6.44 -2.85
N ARG A 240 5.31 -7.33 -2.77
CA ARG A 240 6.68 -6.98 -2.37
C ARG A 240 7.52 -6.41 -3.50
N GLU A 241 7.09 -6.51 -4.75
CA GLU A 241 7.76 -5.85 -5.87
C GLU A 241 7.17 -4.46 -6.11
N GLY A 242 5.91 -4.24 -5.77
CA GLY A 242 5.29 -2.92 -5.80
C GLY A 242 5.83 -2.02 -4.69
N PHE A 243 6.00 -2.55 -3.47
CA PHE A 243 6.50 -1.81 -2.32
C PHE A 243 7.44 -2.67 -1.49
N ARG A 244 8.58 -2.10 -1.08
CA ARG A 244 9.59 -2.74 -0.23
C ARG A 244 10.00 -1.84 0.92
N THR A 245 10.53 -2.46 1.96
CA THR A 245 11.11 -1.75 3.10
C THR A 245 12.61 -2.01 3.17
N LEU A 246 13.33 -1.17 3.90
CA LEU A 246 14.71 -1.44 4.29
C LEU A 246 14.80 -2.36 5.53
N GLY A 247 13.90 -3.33 5.65
CA GLY A 247 13.78 -4.23 6.81
C GLY A 247 14.95 -5.19 7.03
N GLY A 248 15.80 -5.37 6.02
CA GLY A 248 17.03 -6.17 6.14
C GLY A 248 18.09 -5.52 7.05
N ILE A 249 17.98 -4.22 7.33
CA ILE A 249 18.93 -3.50 8.18
C ILE A 249 18.70 -3.87 9.65
N LYS A 250 19.66 -4.57 10.26
CA LYS A 250 19.58 -5.09 11.64
C LYS A 250 19.25 -4.01 12.69
N ILE A 251 19.79 -2.80 12.54
CA ILE A 251 19.55 -1.70 13.50
C ILE A 251 18.09 -1.23 13.47
N LEU A 252 17.47 -1.17 12.28
CA LEU A 252 16.06 -0.81 12.14
C LEU A 252 15.14 -1.87 12.73
N ARG A 253 15.48 -3.15 12.56
CA ARG A 253 14.78 -4.26 13.20
C ARG A 253 14.89 -4.20 14.72
N SER A 254 16.10 -4.02 15.26
CA SER A 254 16.33 -3.90 16.71
C SER A 254 15.56 -2.72 17.30
N LEU A 255 15.56 -1.56 16.61
CA LEU A 255 14.81 -0.39 17.02
C LEU A 255 13.30 -0.68 17.05
N TYR A 256 12.74 -1.24 15.99
CA TYR A 256 11.31 -1.60 15.94
C TYR A 256 10.91 -2.56 17.06
N GLU A 257 11.70 -3.61 17.32
CA GLU A 257 11.36 -4.57 18.38
C GLU A 257 11.40 -3.92 19.78
N ARG A 258 12.15 -2.82 19.97
CA ARG A 258 12.23 -2.06 21.22
C ARG A 258 11.12 -1.04 21.40
N ILE A 259 10.83 -0.23 20.39
CA ILE A 259 9.90 0.92 20.51
C ILE A 259 8.54 0.70 19.84
N ARG A 260 8.40 -0.36 19.02
CA ARG A 260 7.18 -0.71 18.27
C ARG A 260 6.65 0.36 17.31
N LEU A 261 7.47 1.34 16.94
CA LEU A 261 7.14 2.35 15.93
C LEU A 261 7.67 1.94 14.55
N PRO A 262 6.87 2.07 13.47
CA PRO A 262 7.23 1.65 12.12
C PRO A 262 8.14 2.67 11.42
N VAL A 263 9.36 2.84 11.91
CA VAL A 263 10.35 3.81 11.38
C VAL A 263 11.23 3.24 10.25
N VAL A 264 10.85 2.11 9.66
CA VAL A 264 11.62 1.48 8.58
C VAL A 264 11.31 2.20 7.26
N PRO A 265 12.30 2.75 6.54
CA PRO A 265 12.05 3.43 5.29
C PRO A 265 11.40 2.51 4.25
N LEU A 266 10.38 3.04 3.58
CA LEU A 266 9.62 2.41 2.52
C LEU A 266 10.09 2.97 1.17
N TYR A 267 10.29 2.09 0.19
CA TYR A 267 10.54 2.45 -1.20
C TYR A 267 9.69 1.60 -2.15
N GLY A 268 9.64 1.99 -3.42
CA GLY A 268 8.72 1.40 -4.38
C GLY A 268 7.59 2.36 -4.69
N GLY A 269 6.37 1.85 -4.79
CA GLY A 269 5.30 2.47 -5.57
C GLY A 269 5.40 2.13 -7.06
N PHE A 270 6.12 1.06 -7.41
CA PHE A 270 6.35 0.70 -8.80
C PHE A 270 5.06 0.20 -9.48
N PRO A 271 4.83 0.51 -10.77
CA PRO A 271 3.65 0.11 -11.53
C PRO A 271 3.72 -1.37 -11.96
N VAL A 272 3.93 -2.27 -10.99
CA VAL A 272 3.95 -3.72 -11.23
C VAL A 272 2.53 -4.27 -11.35
N LYS A 273 2.40 -5.40 -12.05
CA LYS A 273 1.14 -6.14 -12.09
C LYS A 273 0.81 -6.70 -10.71
N LEU A 274 -0.33 -6.32 -10.15
CA LEU A 274 -0.85 -6.91 -8.91
C LEU A 274 -2.04 -7.82 -9.19
N ARG A 275 -2.04 -9.02 -8.62
CA ARG A 275 -3.17 -9.95 -8.70
C ARG A 275 -3.46 -10.48 -7.32
N THR A 276 -4.67 -10.25 -6.82
CA THR A 276 -5.12 -10.85 -5.57
C THR A 276 -5.85 -12.15 -5.86
N PHE A 277 -5.45 -13.21 -5.17
CA PHE A 277 -6.04 -14.53 -5.24
C PHE A 277 -6.73 -14.84 -3.92
N ILE A 278 -8.02 -15.15 -4.01
CA ILE A 278 -8.82 -15.64 -2.89
C ILE A 278 -8.83 -17.17 -2.97
N GLY A 279 -8.21 -17.82 -1.99
CA GLY A 279 -8.14 -19.27 -1.92
C GLY A 279 -9.41 -19.91 -1.36
N GLU A 280 -9.43 -21.25 -1.39
CA GLU A 280 -10.54 -22.04 -0.88
C GLU A 280 -10.79 -21.78 0.62
N PRO A 281 -12.05 -21.59 1.05
CA PRO A 281 -12.36 -21.36 2.46
C PRO A 281 -12.02 -22.59 3.31
N ILE A 282 -11.38 -22.35 4.44
CA ILE A 282 -11.21 -23.34 5.51
C ILE A 282 -12.49 -23.28 6.36
N PRO A 283 -13.36 -24.31 6.30
CA PRO A 283 -14.61 -24.30 7.04
C PRO A 283 -14.37 -24.35 8.56
N TYR A 284 -15.35 -23.87 9.31
CA TYR A 284 -15.37 -24.03 10.76
C TYR A 284 -15.56 -25.51 11.12
N GLU A 285 -14.69 -26.03 11.99
CA GLU A 285 -14.74 -27.40 12.50
C GLU A 285 -14.80 -27.36 14.04
N PRO A 286 -15.84 -27.93 14.70
CA PRO A 286 -16.08 -27.77 16.14
C PRO A 286 -14.94 -28.21 17.06
N ASN A 287 -14.12 -29.17 16.63
CA ASN A 287 -13.07 -29.78 17.45
C ASN A 287 -11.66 -29.29 17.09
N MET A 288 -11.53 -28.32 16.17
CA MET A 288 -10.24 -27.80 15.74
C MET A 288 -9.72 -26.75 16.74
N THR A 289 -8.49 -26.93 17.19
CA THR A 289 -7.84 -25.95 18.07
C THR A 289 -7.40 -24.70 17.30
N ALA A 290 -7.21 -23.59 18.01
CA ALA A 290 -6.70 -22.36 17.39
C ALA A 290 -5.27 -22.53 16.84
N GLU A 291 -4.47 -23.43 17.40
CA GLU A 291 -3.13 -23.76 16.92
C GLU A 291 -3.21 -24.46 15.55
N GLU A 292 -3.99 -25.54 15.46
CA GLU A 292 -4.20 -26.31 14.24
C GLU A 292 -4.81 -25.46 13.13
N LEU A 293 -5.81 -24.64 13.47
CA LEU A 293 -6.44 -23.74 12.51
C LEU A 293 -5.46 -22.66 12.02
N ALA A 294 -4.60 -22.13 12.90
CA ALA A 294 -3.59 -21.16 12.51
C ALA A 294 -2.55 -21.77 11.55
N GLU A 295 -2.07 -22.99 11.82
CA GLU A 295 -1.14 -23.70 10.94
C GLU A 295 -1.80 -24.09 9.60
N LYS A 296 -3.03 -24.59 9.60
CA LYS A 296 -3.81 -24.87 8.38
C LYS A 296 -3.99 -23.61 7.54
N THR A 297 -4.28 -22.48 8.18
CA THR A 297 -4.40 -21.19 7.50
C THR A 297 -3.07 -20.71 6.93
N LYS A 298 -1.98 -20.85 7.69
CA LYS A 298 -0.64 -20.48 7.24
C LYS A 298 -0.22 -21.31 6.03
N ALA A 299 -0.45 -22.62 6.07
CA ALA A 299 -0.21 -23.51 4.95
C ALA A 299 -1.03 -23.13 3.71
N ALA A 300 -2.30 -22.74 3.89
CA ALA A 300 -3.15 -22.30 2.78
C ALA A 300 -2.66 -20.98 2.14
N VAL A 301 -2.25 -20.00 2.95
CA VAL A 301 -1.65 -18.75 2.43
C VAL A 301 -0.30 -19.04 1.75
N GLN A 302 0.52 -19.91 2.33
CA GLN A 302 1.79 -20.35 1.75
C GLN A 302 1.59 -21.04 0.39
N ALA A 303 0.59 -21.91 0.27
CA ALA A 303 0.24 -22.56 -0.99
C ALA A 303 -0.19 -21.54 -2.07
N LEU A 304 -0.91 -20.47 -1.70
CA LEU A 304 -1.21 -19.38 -2.63
C LEU A 304 0.05 -18.64 -3.08
N ILE A 305 0.99 -18.38 -2.18
CA ILE A 305 2.28 -17.77 -2.50
C ILE A 305 3.05 -18.66 -3.47
N GLU A 306 3.19 -19.95 -3.19
CA GLU A 306 3.92 -20.90 -4.05
C GLU A 306 3.30 -21.05 -5.43
N LYS A 307 1.96 -21.05 -5.50
CA LYS A 307 1.23 -21.17 -6.76
C LYS A 307 1.34 -19.92 -7.63
N HIS A 308 1.35 -18.73 -7.02
CA HIS A 308 1.15 -17.48 -7.75
C HIS A 308 2.36 -16.55 -7.76
N GLN A 309 3.37 -16.77 -6.92
CA GLN A 309 4.56 -15.92 -6.84
C GLN A 309 5.82 -16.69 -7.23
N LYS A 310 6.60 -16.10 -8.14
CA LYS A 310 7.95 -16.60 -8.43
C LYS A 310 8.92 -16.06 -7.38
N ILE A 311 9.62 -16.96 -6.70
CA ILE A 311 10.57 -16.65 -5.62
C ILE A 311 12.01 -16.99 -6.07
N PRO A 312 13.02 -16.14 -5.81
CA PRO A 312 12.89 -14.80 -5.24
C PRO A 312 12.11 -13.85 -6.14
N GLY A 313 11.36 -12.95 -5.50
CA GLY A 313 10.67 -11.84 -6.13
C GLY A 313 11.65 -10.87 -6.81
N ASN A 314 11.29 -10.38 -7.99
CA ASN A 314 12.16 -9.52 -8.80
C ASN A 314 11.35 -8.36 -9.40
N ILE A 315 11.74 -7.13 -9.08
CA ILE A 315 11.02 -5.91 -9.47
C ILE A 315 10.95 -5.78 -11.00
N PHE A 316 12.04 -6.03 -11.72
CA PHE A 316 12.05 -5.91 -13.18
C PHE A 316 11.10 -6.89 -13.84
N ARG A 317 11.09 -8.16 -13.39
CA ARG A 317 10.13 -9.15 -13.88
C ARG A 317 8.69 -8.72 -13.61
N ALA A 318 8.40 -8.26 -12.40
CA ALA A 318 7.06 -7.81 -12.01
C ALA A 318 6.59 -6.57 -12.81
N LEU A 319 7.53 -5.69 -13.20
CA LEU A 319 7.28 -4.58 -14.12
C LEU A 319 6.98 -5.09 -15.53
N MET A 320 7.73 -6.08 -16.04
CA MET A 320 7.47 -6.66 -17.36
C MET A 320 6.11 -7.37 -17.42
N GLU A 321 5.73 -8.07 -16.35
CA GLU A 321 4.41 -8.72 -16.20
C GLU A 321 3.23 -7.73 -16.29
N ARG A 322 3.48 -6.42 -16.08
CA ARG A 322 2.45 -5.36 -16.26
C ARG A 322 2.03 -5.19 -17.71
N PHE A 323 2.96 -5.38 -18.64
CA PHE A 323 2.79 -5.12 -20.07
C PHE A 323 2.64 -6.39 -20.90
N GLN A 324 2.96 -7.55 -20.33
CA GLN A 324 2.69 -8.83 -20.96
C GLN A 324 1.18 -9.10 -20.97
N THR A 325 0.62 -9.16 -22.18
CA THR A 325 -0.68 -9.80 -22.40
C THR A 325 -0.49 -11.29 -22.17
N GLN A 326 -0.89 -11.79 -21.00
CA GLN A 326 -1.01 -13.23 -20.83
C GLN A 326 -2.04 -13.73 -21.85
N LYS A 327 -1.64 -14.64 -22.75
CA LYS A 327 -2.60 -15.53 -23.38
C LYS A 327 -3.33 -16.22 -22.23
N LYS A 328 -4.66 -16.18 -22.25
CA LYS A 328 -5.47 -17.01 -21.36
C LYS A 328 -5.09 -18.45 -21.69
N ASP A 329 -4.38 -19.09 -20.77
CA ASP A 329 -4.32 -20.53 -20.75
C ASP A 329 -5.61 -20.95 -20.04
N ASP A 330 -6.56 -21.45 -20.84
CA ASP A 330 -7.88 -21.96 -20.44
C ASP A 330 -7.78 -23.21 -19.56
#